data_AF-A0A419GPH8-F1
#
_entry.id   AF-A0A419GPH8-F1
#
_cell.length_a   1.000
_cell.length_b   1.000
_cell.length_c   1.000
_cell.angle_alpha   90.00
_cell.angle_beta   90.00
_cell.angle_gamma   90.00
#
_symmetry.space_group_name_H-M   'P 1'
#
loop_
_entity.id
_entity.type
_entity.pdbx_description
1 polymer ?
#
loop_
_entity_poly.entity_id
_entity_poly.type
_entity_poly.pdbx_seq_one_letter_code
_entity_poly.pdbx_strand_id
1 'polypeptide(L)'
;MASKKKKQPVVQMLELPNWPLTGLAGAGLILTAYLALSSWLGQPIAGCIEGSACDIVQRSRWGTFLGIPTSFWGFLTYASLLYIGIRVRNAGSHWKFAWTISSIGLSYSIYLIGISMFVIESACVYCLASFAILAAIFGVVTYQRPRELPKFRFPAFARQTAIIALVIVGGMHLHYSGVFDPAAGPADPYLEGLAEHLSSHNAVMYGAYW
;
A
#
# COMPACT_ATOMS: atom_id res chain seq x y z
N MET A 1 -17.73 10.88 -53.16
CA MET A 1 -16.77 10.45 -52.11
C MET A 1 -17.28 10.96 -50.76
N ALA A 2 -17.86 10.09 -49.94
CA ALA A 2 -18.43 10.48 -48.65
C ALA A 2 -17.32 10.79 -47.64
N SER A 3 -17.27 12.03 -47.17
CA SER A 3 -16.37 12.50 -46.12
C SER A 3 -16.68 11.75 -44.81
N LYS A 4 -15.80 10.83 -44.41
CA LYS A 4 -15.83 10.19 -43.08
C LYS A 4 -15.62 11.28 -42.02
N LYS A 5 -16.70 11.85 -41.49
CA LYS A 5 -16.68 12.64 -40.25
C LYS A 5 -16.07 11.77 -39.14
N LYS A 6 -14.79 11.99 -38.83
CA LYS A 6 -14.16 11.47 -37.60
C LYS A 6 -14.96 12.03 -36.43
N LYS A 7 -15.80 11.20 -35.79
CA LYS A 7 -16.44 11.53 -34.51
C LYS A 7 -15.30 11.84 -33.53
N GLN A 8 -15.15 13.12 -33.18
CA GLN A 8 -14.21 13.52 -32.14
C GLN A 8 -14.63 12.84 -30.83
N PRO A 9 -13.68 12.26 -30.07
CA PRO A 9 -14.02 11.63 -28.81
C PRO A 9 -14.52 12.73 -27.87
N VAL A 10 -15.82 12.71 -27.57
CA VAL A 10 -16.40 13.62 -26.58
C VAL A 10 -15.74 13.29 -25.25
N VAL A 11 -14.94 14.22 -24.72
CA VAL A 11 -14.31 14.06 -23.40
C VAL A 11 -15.43 14.13 -22.38
N GLN A 12 -15.84 12.97 -21.86
CA GLN A 12 -16.82 12.90 -20.77
C GLN A 12 -16.20 13.54 -19.53
N MET A 13 -16.74 14.67 -19.10
CA MET A 13 -16.41 15.29 -17.82
C MET A 13 -17.37 14.72 -16.77
N LEU A 14 -16.87 14.38 -15.58
CA LEU A 14 -17.73 14.00 -14.46
C LEU A 14 -18.54 15.21 -14.01
N GLU A 15 -19.86 15.16 -14.16
CA GLU A 15 -20.79 16.16 -13.63
C GLU A 15 -20.83 16.18 -12.10
N LEU A 16 -20.52 15.05 -11.43
CA LEU A 16 -20.53 14.91 -9.98
C LEU A 16 -19.18 14.38 -9.48
N PRO A 17 -18.67 14.85 -8.31
CA PRO A 17 -17.51 14.22 -7.66
C PRO A 17 -17.81 12.74 -7.39
N ASN A 18 -16.80 11.88 -7.50
CA ASN A 18 -16.91 10.49 -7.07
C ASN A 18 -16.94 10.42 -5.54
N TRP A 19 -18.08 10.81 -4.95
CA TRP A 19 -18.36 10.76 -3.52
C TRP A 19 -17.94 9.45 -2.84
N PRO A 20 -18.19 8.25 -3.40
CA PRO A 20 -17.74 7.01 -2.76
C PRO A 20 -16.21 6.88 -2.75
N LEU A 21 -15.52 7.29 -3.83
CA LEU A 21 -14.06 7.27 -3.87
C LEU A 21 -13.46 8.27 -2.88
N THR A 22 -13.98 9.51 -2.84
CA THR A 22 -13.47 10.54 -1.94
C THR A 22 -13.73 10.21 -0.48
N GLY A 23 -14.90 9.64 -0.15
CA GLY A 23 -15.22 9.22 1.21
C GLY A 23 -14.31 8.10 1.69
N LEU A 24 -14.15 7.06 0.89
CA LEU A 24 -13.25 5.93 1.22
C LEU A 24 -11.78 6.36 1.29
N ALA A 25 -11.32 7.18 0.33
CA ALA A 25 -9.95 7.68 0.33
C ALA A 25 -9.68 8.59 1.53
N GLY A 26 -10.65 9.42 1.93
CA GLY A 26 -10.56 10.24 3.14
C GLY A 26 -10.47 9.40 4.41
N ALA A 27 -11.29 8.35 4.53
CA ALA A 27 -11.23 7.43 5.66
C ALA A 27 -9.87 6.70 5.74
N GLY A 28 -9.37 6.20 4.61
CA GLY A 28 -8.05 5.57 4.52
C GLY A 28 -6.90 6.54 4.84
N LEU A 29 -7.02 7.80 4.41
CA LEU A 29 -6.05 8.85 4.72
C LEU A 29 -6.00 9.16 6.23
N ILE A 30 -7.15 9.30 6.88
CA ILE A 30 -7.22 9.53 8.33
C ILE A 30 -6.61 8.35 9.09
N LEU A 31 -6.97 7.12 8.70
CA LEU A 31 -6.43 5.90 9.30
C LEU A 31 -4.90 5.86 9.19
N THR A 32 -4.36 6.02 7.98
CA THR A 32 -2.91 5.94 7.75
C THR A 32 -2.14 7.13 8.32
N ALA A 33 -2.73 8.32 8.35
CA ALA A 33 -2.15 9.47 9.05
C ALA A 33 -2.04 9.22 10.55
N TYR A 34 -3.09 8.65 11.18
CA TYR A 34 -3.06 8.27 12.59
C TYR A 34 -1.92 7.29 12.87
N LEU A 35 -1.81 6.21 12.10
CA LEU A 35 -0.74 5.21 12.29
C LEU A 35 0.66 5.80 12.04
N ALA A 36 0.83 6.61 10.99
CA ALA A 36 2.11 7.23 10.67
C ALA A 36 2.56 8.18 11.78
N LEU A 37 1.65 9.01 12.31
CA LEU A 37 1.92 9.88 13.44
C LEU A 37 2.24 9.08 14.70
N SER A 38 1.45 8.07 15.04
CA SER A 38 1.73 7.22 16.20
C SER A 38 3.10 6.55 16.12
N SER A 39 3.48 6.06 14.94
CA SER A 39 4.80 5.46 14.69
C SER A 39 5.93 6.47 14.87
N TRP A 40 5.78 7.71 14.39
CA TRP A 40 6.80 8.76 14.55
C TRP A 40 6.90 9.32 15.97
N LEU A 41 5.78 9.49 16.66
CA LEU A 41 5.76 10.00 18.04
C LEU A 41 6.02 8.89 19.09
N GLY A 42 6.21 7.63 18.66
CA GLY A 42 6.35 6.48 19.55
C GLY A 42 5.15 6.29 20.48
N GLN A 43 3.96 6.75 20.05
CA GLN A 43 2.75 6.71 20.87
C GLN A 43 2.07 5.34 20.72
N PRO A 44 1.49 4.80 21.82
CA PRO A 44 0.70 3.59 21.74
C PRO A 44 -0.51 3.82 20.83
N ILE A 45 -0.74 2.86 19.94
CA ILE A 45 -1.87 2.90 19.01
C ILE A 45 -3.10 2.38 19.75
N ALA A 46 -4.24 3.05 19.62
CA ALA A 46 -5.45 2.66 20.33
C ALA A 46 -5.81 1.20 20.00
N GLY A 47 -6.00 0.35 21.01
CA GLY A 47 -6.28 -1.08 20.81
C GLY A 47 -5.10 -1.92 20.27
N CYS A 48 -3.91 -1.34 20.08
CA CYS A 48 -2.66 -2.08 19.97
C CYS A 48 -1.91 -1.96 21.31
N ILE A 49 -2.11 -2.94 22.18
CA ILE A 49 -1.33 -3.05 23.41
C ILE A 49 0.08 -3.53 23.03
N GLU A 50 1.11 -3.13 23.79
CA GLU A 50 2.46 -3.68 23.59
C GLU A 50 2.44 -5.21 23.68
N GLY A 51 3.08 -5.88 22.72
CA GLY A 51 3.03 -7.34 22.59
C GLY A 51 1.75 -7.90 21.97
N SER A 52 0.79 -7.06 21.56
CA SER A 52 -0.36 -7.51 20.76
C SER A 52 0.04 -7.86 19.33
N ALA A 53 -0.78 -8.65 18.64
CA ALA A 53 -0.58 -9.01 17.23
C ALA A 53 -0.32 -7.78 16.33
N CYS A 54 -1.01 -6.66 16.59
CA CYS A 54 -0.82 -5.43 15.82
C CYS A 54 0.54 -4.76 16.09
N ASP A 55 1.04 -4.81 17.33
CA ASP A 55 2.34 -4.26 17.71
C ASP A 55 3.48 -5.09 17.08
N ILE A 56 3.36 -6.43 17.10
CA ILE A 56 4.30 -7.35 16.45
C ILE A 56 4.39 -7.06 14.94
N VAL A 57 3.26 -6.92 14.25
CA VAL A 57 3.25 -6.61 12.80
C VAL A 57 3.86 -5.25 12.51
N GLN A 58 3.55 -4.21 13.30
CA GLN A 58 4.06 -2.86 13.04
C GLN A 58 5.52 -2.65 13.43
N ARG A 59 6.04 -3.36 14.43
CA ARG A 59 7.47 -3.36 14.78
C ARG A 59 8.30 -4.34 13.96
N SER A 60 7.67 -5.19 13.15
CA SER A 60 8.38 -6.11 12.27
C SER A 60 9.19 -5.37 11.19
N ARG A 61 10.11 -6.09 10.54
CA ARG A 61 10.86 -5.55 9.38
C ARG A 61 9.96 -5.07 8.24
N TRP A 62 8.74 -5.60 8.10
CA TRP A 62 7.78 -5.15 7.09
C TRP A 62 6.98 -3.91 7.55
N GLY A 63 7.13 -3.48 8.79
CA GLY A 63 6.55 -2.25 9.33
C GLY A 63 7.24 -1.00 8.79
N THR A 64 8.50 -1.11 8.35
CA THR A 64 9.29 -0.03 7.75
C THR A 64 9.65 -0.38 6.30
N PHE A 65 9.54 0.58 5.40
CA PHE A 65 9.93 0.45 4.01
C PHE A 65 10.81 1.63 3.61
N LEU A 66 12.05 1.33 3.19
CA LEU A 66 13.10 2.33 2.89
C LEU A 66 13.37 3.29 4.06
N GLY A 67 13.38 2.77 5.29
CA GLY A 67 13.62 3.55 6.51
C GLY A 67 12.43 4.42 6.98
N ILE A 68 11.29 4.37 6.29
CA ILE A 68 10.07 5.12 6.63
C ILE A 68 8.95 4.14 7.00
N PRO A 69 8.07 4.44 7.98
CA PRO A 69 6.94 3.59 8.30
C PRO A 69 6.07 3.29 7.07
N THR A 70 5.67 2.03 6.88
CA THR A 70 4.79 1.63 5.77
C THR A 70 3.45 2.37 5.77
N SER A 71 2.99 2.81 6.94
CA SER A 71 1.82 3.69 7.12
C SER A 71 1.94 5.00 6.33
N PHE A 72 3.15 5.55 6.16
CA PHE A 72 3.38 6.74 5.35
C PHE A 72 3.16 6.50 3.85
N TRP A 73 3.59 5.34 3.34
CA TRP A 73 3.33 4.94 1.96
C TRP A 73 1.84 4.71 1.70
N GLY A 74 1.13 4.15 2.69
CA GLY A 74 -0.33 4.09 2.70
C GLY A 74 -0.96 5.48 2.64
N PHE A 75 -0.50 6.42 3.46
CA PHE A 75 -0.94 7.81 3.46
C PHE A 75 -0.79 8.47 2.08
N LEU A 76 0.37 8.32 1.43
CA LEU A 76 0.60 8.85 0.08
C LEU A 76 -0.37 8.25 -0.95
N THR A 77 -0.66 6.96 -0.84
CA THR A 77 -1.60 6.27 -1.73
C THR A 77 -3.01 6.83 -1.57
N TYR A 78 -3.50 6.95 -0.33
CA TYR A 78 -4.82 7.51 -0.06
C TYR A 78 -4.91 9.00 -0.40
N ALA A 79 -3.85 9.78 -0.15
CA ALA A 79 -3.78 11.19 -0.54
C ALA A 79 -3.89 11.37 -2.05
N SER A 80 -3.21 10.51 -2.82
CA SER A 80 -3.28 10.50 -4.28
C SER A 80 -4.69 10.16 -4.78
N LEU A 81 -5.33 9.16 -4.19
CA LEU A 81 -6.71 8.77 -4.53
C LEU A 81 -7.72 9.88 -4.17
N LEU A 82 -7.55 10.53 -3.03
CA LEU A 82 -8.37 11.67 -2.61
C LEU A 82 -8.20 12.86 -3.56
N TYR A 83 -6.95 13.17 -3.93
CA TYR A 83 -6.65 14.20 -4.93
C TYR A 83 -7.32 13.91 -6.26
N ILE A 84 -7.25 12.67 -6.74
CA ILE A 84 -7.92 12.24 -7.99
C ILE A 84 -9.43 12.43 -7.88
N GLY A 85 -10.03 12.01 -6.76
CA GLY A 85 -11.46 12.14 -6.50
C GLY A 85 -11.97 13.59 -6.52
N ILE A 86 -11.16 14.54 -6.07
CA ILE A 86 -11.54 15.97 -5.95
C ILE A 86 -11.16 16.77 -7.21
N ARG A 87 -9.95 16.58 -7.75
CA ARG A 87 -9.37 17.48 -8.77
C ARG A 87 -9.52 16.96 -10.19
N VAL A 88 -9.54 15.65 -10.42
CA VAL A 88 -9.56 15.10 -11.79
C VAL A 88 -10.99 14.96 -12.29
N ARG A 89 -11.39 15.83 -13.22
CA ARG A 89 -12.76 15.86 -13.76
C ARG A 89 -12.94 15.13 -15.09
N ASN A 90 -11.85 14.84 -15.80
CA ASN A 90 -11.90 14.04 -17.03
C ASN A 90 -12.14 12.56 -16.68
N ALA A 91 -13.28 12.00 -17.10
CA ALA A 91 -13.69 10.63 -16.75
C ALA A 91 -12.68 9.56 -17.17
N GLY A 92 -12.07 9.73 -18.35
CA GLY A 92 -11.11 8.77 -18.86
C GLY A 92 -9.82 8.76 -18.04
N SER A 93 -9.28 9.93 -17.70
CA SER A 93 -8.05 10.03 -16.90
C SER A 93 -8.30 9.72 -15.43
N HIS A 94 -9.42 10.19 -14.87
CA HIS A 94 -9.82 9.91 -13.49
C HIS A 94 -9.84 8.40 -13.25
N TRP A 95 -10.62 7.68 -14.05
CA TRP A 95 -10.77 6.24 -13.90
C TRP A 95 -9.43 5.51 -14.08
N LYS A 96 -8.63 5.87 -15.10
CA LYS A 96 -7.32 5.24 -15.34
C LYS A 96 -6.37 5.43 -14.16
N PHE A 97 -6.21 6.65 -13.66
CA PHE A 97 -5.31 6.91 -12.54
C PHE A 97 -5.79 6.27 -11.25
N ALA A 98 -7.08 6.40 -10.93
CA ALA A 98 -7.67 5.77 -9.75
C ALA A 98 -7.52 4.24 -9.81
N TRP A 99 -7.75 3.63 -10.97
CA TRP A 99 -7.65 2.18 -11.15
C TRP A 99 -6.19 1.68 -11.06
N THR A 100 -5.24 2.39 -11.66
CA THR A 100 -3.81 2.02 -11.56
C THR A 100 -3.29 2.16 -10.13
N ILE A 101 -3.59 3.25 -9.44
CA ILE A 101 -3.11 3.46 -8.07
C ILE A 101 -3.76 2.48 -7.11
N SER A 102 -5.08 2.28 -7.21
CA SER A 102 -5.79 1.33 -6.35
C SER A 102 -5.38 -0.12 -6.60
N SER A 103 -5.13 -0.52 -7.86
CA SER A 103 -4.64 -1.89 -8.15
C SER A 103 -3.23 -2.14 -7.61
N ILE A 104 -2.30 -1.19 -7.83
CA ILE A 104 -0.94 -1.32 -7.28
C ILE A 104 -0.97 -1.34 -5.75
N GLY A 105 -1.70 -0.40 -5.13
CA GLY A 105 -1.87 -0.36 -3.68
C GLY A 105 -2.51 -1.63 -3.12
N LEU A 106 -3.53 -2.17 -3.80
CA LEU A 106 -4.17 -3.42 -3.40
C LEU A 106 -3.22 -4.61 -3.51
N SER A 107 -2.44 -4.74 -4.59
CA SER A 107 -1.43 -5.79 -4.73
C SER A 107 -0.38 -5.73 -3.62
N TYR A 108 0.07 -4.53 -3.26
CA TYR A 108 0.97 -4.31 -2.13
C TYR A 108 0.33 -4.74 -0.80
N SER A 109 -0.92 -4.34 -0.55
CA SER A 109 -1.64 -4.74 0.66
C SER A 109 -1.87 -6.25 0.74
N ILE A 110 -2.19 -6.92 -0.38
CA ILE A 110 -2.31 -8.39 -0.42
C ILE A 110 -0.99 -9.05 -0.04
N TYR A 111 0.13 -8.54 -0.57
CA TYR A 111 1.45 -9.06 -0.21
C TYR A 111 1.71 -8.93 1.30
N LEU A 112 1.50 -7.75 1.89
CA LEU A 112 1.71 -7.55 3.32
C LEU A 112 0.78 -8.39 4.20
N ILE A 113 -0.49 -8.53 3.82
CA ILE A 113 -1.45 -9.39 4.52
C ILE A 113 -1.03 -10.86 4.42
N GLY A 114 -0.55 -11.30 3.25
CA GLY A 114 0.02 -12.64 3.08
C GLY A 114 1.21 -12.87 4.01
N ILE A 115 2.16 -11.94 4.06
CA ILE A 115 3.30 -12.01 4.98
C ILE A 115 2.85 -12.02 6.45
N SER A 116 1.91 -11.16 6.82
CA SER A 116 1.37 -11.08 8.18
C SER A 116 0.78 -12.41 8.64
N MET A 117 0.05 -13.11 7.75
CA MET A 117 -0.60 -14.38 8.08
C MET A 117 0.33 -15.59 7.97
N PHE A 118 1.19 -15.67 6.95
CA PHE A 118 2.02 -16.86 6.69
C PHE A 118 3.41 -16.81 7.33
N VAL A 119 3.94 -15.62 7.62
CA VAL A 119 5.32 -15.45 8.12
C VAL A 119 5.33 -14.94 9.56
N ILE A 120 4.51 -13.92 9.86
CA ILE A 120 4.42 -13.35 11.22
C ILE A 120 3.35 -14.06 12.07
N GLU A 121 2.48 -14.86 11.44
CA GLU A 121 1.36 -15.59 12.07
C GLU A 121 0.48 -14.71 12.99
N SER A 122 0.35 -13.42 12.65
CA SER A 122 -0.36 -12.43 13.44
C SER A 122 -1.26 -11.57 12.58
N ALA A 123 -2.44 -11.25 13.12
CA ALA A 123 -3.47 -10.49 12.40
C ALA A 123 -3.58 -9.08 12.97
N CYS A 124 -3.14 -8.08 12.20
CA CYS A 124 -3.29 -6.68 12.57
C CYS A 124 -4.64 -6.13 12.08
N VAL A 125 -5.50 -5.71 13.01
CA VAL A 125 -6.84 -5.16 12.72
C VAL A 125 -6.74 -3.91 11.84
N TYR A 126 -5.74 -3.06 12.09
CA TYR A 126 -5.51 -1.85 11.31
C TYR A 126 -5.06 -2.13 9.87
N CYS A 127 -4.19 -3.13 9.68
CA CYS A 127 -3.77 -3.56 8.35
C CYS A 127 -4.95 -4.16 7.56
N LEU A 128 -5.78 -4.97 8.22
CA LEU A 128 -7.01 -5.51 7.64
C LEU A 128 -8.02 -4.42 7.27
N ALA A 129 -8.19 -3.41 8.14
CA ALA A 129 -9.05 -2.26 7.86
C ALA A 129 -8.56 -1.47 6.64
N SER A 130 -7.25 -1.18 6.56
CA SER A 130 -6.67 -0.52 5.39
C SER A 130 -6.83 -1.36 4.12
N PHE A 131 -6.59 -2.67 4.18
CA PHE A 131 -6.81 -3.58 3.06
C PHE A 131 -8.27 -3.54 2.60
N ALA A 132 -9.24 -3.58 3.53
CA ALA A 132 -10.67 -3.52 3.21
C ALA A 132 -11.05 -2.20 2.52
N ILE A 133 -10.50 -1.06 2.97
CA ILE A 133 -10.73 0.25 2.34
C ILE A 133 -10.18 0.27 0.92
N LEU A 134 -8.94 -0.17 0.70
CA LEU A 134 -8.34 -0.25 -0.64
C LEU A 134 -9.09 -1.21 -1.57
N ALA A 135 -9.52 -2.37 -1.07
CA ALA A 135 -10.33 -3.32 -1.81
C ALA A 135 -11.69 -2.72 -2.20
N ALA A 136 -12.34 -2.00 -1.29
CA ALA A 136 -13.58 -1.29 -1.56
C ALA A 136 -13.38 -0.20 -2.63
N ILE A 137 -12.31 0.59 -2.53
CA ILE A 137 -11.96 1.59 -3.55
C ILE A 137 -11.76 0.93 -4.91
N PHE A 138 -10.97 -0.14 -4.98
CA PHE A 138 -10.72 -0.86 -6.23
C PHE A 138 -12.01 -1.43 -6.83
N GLY A 139 -12.89 -1.99 -6.00
CA GLY A 139 -14.21 -2.48 -6.41
C GLY A 139 -15.10 -1.37 -6.97
N VAL A 140 -15.20 -0.24 -6.26
CA VAL A 140 -15.97 0.95 -6.70
C VAL A 140 -15.42 1.48 -8.03
N VAL A 141 -14.12 1.66 -8.15
CA VAL A 141 -13.49 2.18 -9.37
C VAL A 141 -13.68 1.19 -10.54
N THR A 142 -13.61 -0.11 -10.29
CA THR A 142 -13.84 -1.13 -11.32
C THR A 142 -15.31 -1.14 -11.76
N TYR A 143 -16.25 -0.95 -10.85
CA TYR A 143 -17.69 -0.85 -11.16
C TYR A 143 -18.03 0.43 -11.93
N GLN A 144 -17.41 1.56 -11.58
CA GLN A 144 -17.58 2.87 -12.23
C GLN A 144 -16.87 2.98 -13.60
N ARG A 145 -16.49 1.86 -14.22
CA ARG A 145 -15.79 1.86 -15.50
C ARG A 145 -16.61 2.60 -16.57
N PRO A 146 -16.06 3.67 -17.20
CA PRO A 146 -16.74 4.37 -18.28
C PRO A 146 -16.97 3.41 -19.45
N ARG A 147 -18.23 3.34 -19.94
CA ARG A 147 -18.62 2.44 -21.04
C ARG A 147 -18.02 2.82 -22.39
N GLU A 148 -17.71 4.10 -22.58
CA GLU A 148 -17.21 4.67 -23.85
C GLU A 148 -15.78 5.20 -23.65
N LEU A 149 -14.78 4.30 -23.62
CA LEU A 149 -13.37 4.69 -23.70
C LEU A 149 -12.88 4.47 -25.14
N PRO A 150 -12.97 5.50 -26.03
CA PRO A 150 -12.57 5.34 -27.42
C PRO A 150 -11.10 4.91 -27.54
N LYS A 151 -10.87 3.79 -28.25
CA LYS A 151 -9.56 3.15 -28.52
C LYS A 151 -8.81 2.55 -27.32
N PHE A 152 -9.46 2.36 -26.17
CA PHE A 152 -8.78 1.81 -24.99
C PHE A 152 -8.74 0.27 -24.98
N ARG A 153 -7.53 -0.31 -25.06
CA ARG A 153 -7.30 -1.75 -24.93
C ARG A 153 -7.19 -2.16 -23.46
N PHE A 154 -8.33 -2.32 -22.79
CA PHE A 154 -8.40 -2.76 -21.38
C PHE A 154 -7.49 -3.95 -21.03
N PRO A 155 -7.44 -5.07 -21.80
CA PRO A 155 -6.60 -6.20 -21.43
C PRO A 155 -5.09 -5.89 -21.49
N ALA A 156 -4.67 -5.04 -22.43
CA ALA A 156 -3.26 -4.63 -22.53
C ALA A 156 -2.87 -3.72 -21.37
N PHE A 157 -3.76 -2.80 -20.98
CA PHE A 157 -3.58 -1.93 -19.82
C PHE A 157 -3.57 -2.72 -18.52
N ALA A 158 -4.53 -3.60 -18.30
CA ALA A 158 -4.59 -4.45 -17.12
C ALA A 158 -3.36 -5.35 -17.01
N ARG A 159 -2.88 -5.93 -18.13
CA ARG A 159 -1.64 -6.69 -18.17
C ARG A 159 -0.43 -5.83 -17.78
N GLN A 160 -0.33 -4.61 -18.31
CA GLN A 160 0.77 -3.70 -17.98
C GLN A 160 0.75 -3.33 -16.50
N THR A 161 -0.42 -3.01 -15.94
CA THR A 161 -0.58 -2.72 -14.51
C THR A 161 -0.23 -3.93 -13.64
N ALA A 162 -0.62 -5.13 -14.05
CA ALA A 162 -0.24 -6.37 -13.37
C ALA A 162 1.28 -6.60 -13.39
N ILE A 163 1.95 -6.36 -14.54
CA ILE A 163 3.42 -6.44 -14.63
C ILE A 163 4.06 -5.42 -13.67
N ILE A 164 3.58 -4.18 -13.65
CA ILE A 164 4.10 -3.15 -12.74
C ILE A 164 3.91 -3.57 -11.27
N ALA A 165 2.72 -4.06 -10.91
CA ALA A 165 2.44 -4.54 -9.56
C ALA A 165 3.37 -5.71 -9.18
N LEU A 166 3.60 -6.66 -10.09
CA LEU A 166 4.53 -7.78 -9.86
C LEU A 166 5.98 -7.30 -9.70
N VAL A 167 6.42 -6.32 -10.49
CA VAL A 167 7.77 -5.74 -10.35
C VAL A 167 7.91 -5.03 -9.01
N ILE A 168 6.89 -4.28 -8.56
CA ILE A 168 6.91 -3.61 -7.26
C ILE A 168 6.95 -4.64 -6.12
N VAL A 169 6.08 -5.64 -6.15
CA VAL A 169 6.03 -6.70 -5.12
C VAL A 169 7.33 -7.52 -5.12
N GLY A 170 7.84 -7.88 -6.30
CA GLY A 170 9.10 -8.60 -6.44
C GLY A 170 10.30 -7.78 -5.94
N GLY A 171 10.38 -6.50 -6.31
CA GLY A 171 11.42 -5.59 -5.83
C GLY A 171 11.36 -5.40 -4.31
N MET A 172 10.14 -5.30 -3.75
CA MET A 172 9.96 -5.22 -2.31
C MET A 172 10.36 -6.52 -1.59
N HIS A 173 10.02 -7.68 -2.15
CA HIS A 173 10.45 -8.95 -1.60
C HIS A 173 11.98 -9.09 -1.62
N LEU A 174 12.65 -8.64 -2.69
CA LEU A 174 14.11 -8.61 -2.80
C LEU A 174 14.77 -7.61 -1.83
N HIS A 175 14.09 -6.49 -1.53
CA HIS A 175 14.56 -5.58 -0.49
C HIS A 175 14.51 -6.26 0.88
N TYR A 176 13.38 -6.88 1.23
CA TYR A 176 13.22 -7.58 2.51
C TYR A 176 13.98 -8.91 2.59
N SER A 177 14.52 -9.45 1.49
CA SER A 177 15.42 -10.60 1.53
C SER A 177 16.84 -10.23 1.92
N GLY A 178 17.16 -8.94 2.05
CA GLY A 178 18.48 -8.46 2.45
C GLY A 178 19.48 -8.37 1.29
N VAL A 179 19.06 -8.64 0.05
CA VAL A 179 19.95 -8.64 -1.14
C VAL A 179 20.49 -7.25 -1.45
N PHE A 180 19.68 -6.21 -1.20
CA PHE A 180 20.06 -4.81 -1.45
C PHE A 180 20.48 -4.07 -0.18
N ASP A 181 19.90 -4.44 0.96
CA ASP A 181 20.16 -3.83 2.26
C ASP A 181 20.14 -4.93 3.33
N PRO A 182 21.31 -5.35 3.85
CA PRO A 182 21.38 -6.39 4.87
C PRO A 182 20.55 -6.08 6.11
N ALA A 183 20.33 -4.79 6.45
CA ALA A 183 19.52 -4.38 7.59
C ALA A 183 18.01 -4.61 7.37
N ALA A 184 17.56 -4.71 6.11
CA ALA A 184 16.18 -5.06 5.76
C ALA A 184 15.95 -6.58 5.66
N GLY A 185 17.02 -7.38 5.72
CA GLY A 185 17.01 -8.83 5.65
C GLY A 185 16.52 -9.53 6.94
N PRO A 186 16.44 -10.87 6.94
CA PRO A 186 16.23 -11.63 8.17
C PRO A 186 17.42 -11.45 9.13
N ALA A 187 17.14 -11.51 10.44
CA ALA A 187 18.18 -11.43 11.47
C ALA A 187 19.22 -12.55 11.29
N ASP A 188 20.49 -12.23 11.52
CA ASP A 188 21.58 -13.20 11.43
C ASP A 188 21.49 -14.20 12.60
N PRO A 189 21.31 -15.51 12.33
CA PRO A 189 21.21 -16.54 13.37
C PRO A 189 22.40 -16.57 14.32
N TYR A 190 23.59 -16.19 13.85
CA TYR A 190 24.78 -16.11 14.68
C TYR A 190 24.69 -14.97 15.69
N LEU A 191 24.22 -13.79 15.26
CA LEU A 191 24.05 -12.63 16.15
C LEU A 191 22.94 -12.89 17.17
N GLU A 192 21.88 -13.57 16.76
CA GLU A 192 20.78 -13.95 17.66
C GLU A 192 21.26 -14.97 18.71
N GLY A 193 21.98 -16.02 18.31
CA GLY A 193 22.58 -16.98 19.24
C GLY A 193 23.62 -16.35 20.18
N LEU A 194 24.39 -15.38 19.69
CA LEU A 194 25.32 -14.61 20.51
C LEU A 194 24.56 -13.74 21.54
N ALA A 195 23.47 -13.09 21.13
CA ALA A 195 22.64 -12.28 22.02
C ALA A 195 22.00 -13.14 23.13
N GLU A 196 21.49 -14.33 22.79
CA GLU A 196 20.99 -15.31 23.78
C GLU A 196 22.09 -15.74 24.75
N HIS A 197 23.28 -16.06 24.24
CA HIS A 197 24.41 -16.46 25.08
C HIS A 197 24.82 -15.34 26.04
N LEU A 198 24.98 -14.11 25.57
CA LEU A 198 25.35 -12.97 26.40
C LEU A 198 24.27 -12.63 27.43
N SER A 199 22.99 -12.71 27.06
CA SER A 199 21.87 -12.53 27.99
C SER A 199 21.91 -13.55 29.13
N SER A 200 22.24 -14.82 28.84
CA SER A 200 22.38 -15.86 29.86
C SER A 200 23.54 -15.62 30.83
N HIS A 201 24.56 -14.88 30.40
CA HIS A 201 25.70 -14.47 31.22
C HIS A 201 25.55 -13.06 31.84
N ASN A 202 24.36 -12.46 31.77
CA ASN A 202 24.10 -11.09 32.26
C ASN A 202 25.03 -10.03 31.66
N ALA A 203 25.51 -10.27 30.44
CA ALA A 203 26.38 -9.38 29.69
C ALA A 203 25.56 -8.60 28.65
N VAL A 204 25.85 -7.31 28.50
CA VAL A 204 25.17 -6.42 27.53
C VAL A 204 26.06 -6.21 26.32
N MET A 205 25.54 -6.44 25.12
CA MET A 205 26.25 -6.19 23.86
C MET A 205 26.10 -4.72 23.45
N TYR A 206 27.16 -3.94 23.54
CA TYR A 206 27.23 -2.60 22.94
C TYR A 206 27.71 -2.73 21.49
N GLY A 207 26.80 -3.06 20.57
CA GLY A 207 27.09 -3.07 19.14
C GLY A 207 27.12 -1.65 18.57
N ALA A 208 28.19 -1.29 17.84
CA ALA A 208 28.21 -0.10 17.00
C ALA A 208 27.58 -0.45 15.65
N TYR A 209 26.41 0.13 15.36
CA TYR A 209 25.85 0.11 14.01
C TYR A 209 26.56 1.19 13.18
N TRP A 210 27.03 0.86 11.99
CA TRP A 210 27.47 1.83 10.98
C TRP A 210 26.84 1.49 9.63
#